data_AF-A0A031FVL0-F1
#
_entry.id   AF-A0A031FVL0-F1
#
_cell.length_a   1.000
_cell.length_b   1.000
_cell.length_c   1.000
_cell.angle_alpha   90.00
_cell.angle_beta   90.00
_cell.angle_gamma   90.00
#
_symmetry.space_group_name_H-M   'P 1'
#
loop_
_entity.id
_entity.type
_entity.pdbx_description
1 polymer ?
#
loop_
_entity_poly.entity_id
_entity_poly.type
_entity_poly.pdbx_seq_one_letter_code
_entity_poly.pdbx_strand_id
1 'polypeptide(L)'
;MFTINGVYRHEPSDTTLTLVEGDDRSGSFTGTLSLSGIKYPIEFGNFHFRHGFSTGPVAISFNTLLDDGMVQAWVMFSPDQAYTRLRALGSAADMMGNIGLNGLEFIRQNR
;
A
#
# COMPACT_ATOMS: atom_id res chain seq x y z
N MET A 1 11.66 -13.77 -7.50
CA MET A 1 11.31 -13.05 -6.26
C MET A 1 10.55 -11.81 -6.69
N PHE A 2 9.31 -11.65 -6.24
CA PHE A 2 8.45 -10.56 -6.68
C PHE A 2 8.85 -9.25 -6.00
N THR A 3 8.98 -8.19 -6.78
CA THR A 3 9.80 -7.03 -6.38
C THR A 3 9.21 -6.21 -5.24
N ILE A 4 7.88 -6.09 -5.20
CA ILE A 4 7.12 -5.26 -4.25
C ILE A 4 6.83 -5.94 -2.90
N ASN A 5 6.99 -7.27 -2.79
CA ASN A 5 6.67 -7.98 -1.55
C ASN A 5 7.54 -7.51 -0.39
N GLY A 6 6.95 -7.25 0.77
CA GLY A 6 7.70 -6.81 1.93
C GLY A 6 6.83 -6.21 3.02
N VAL A 7 7.46 -5.90 4.14
CA VAL A 7 6.87 -5.14 5.23
C VAL A 7 7.32 -3.70 5.10
N TYR A 8 6.39 -2.76 5.18
CA TYR A 8 6.64 -1.33 5.10
C TYR A 8 6.08 -0.68 6.36
N ARG A 9 6.85 0.15 7.05
CA ARG A 9 6.45 0.79 8.31
C ARG A 9 6.39 2.31 8.16
N HIS A 10 5.35 2.93 8.70
CA HIS A 10 5.32 4.37 8.91
C HIS A 10 5.93 4.68 10.28
N GLU A 11 7.20 5.09 10.33
CA GLU A 11 7.94 5.24 11.61
C GLU A 11 7.29 6.14 12.68
N PRO A 12 6.55 7.22 12.34
CA PRO A 12 5.84 8.00 13.36
C PRO A 12 4.71 7.25 14.07
N SER A 13 4.33 6.05 13.62
CA SER A 13 3.31 5.22 14.27
C SER A 13 3.61 3.71 14.19
N ASP A 14 2.71 2.89 14.73
CA ASP A 14 2.74 1.44 14.56
C ASP A 14 1.98 0.98 13.30
N THR A 15 1.71 1.91 12.38
CA THR A 15 1.07 1.59 11.10
C THR A 15 2.04 0.84 10.20
N THR A 16 1.62 -0.34 9.75
CA THR A 16 2.42 -1.20 8.88
C THR A 16 1.62 -1.64 7.66
N LEU A 17 2.29 -1.80 6.54
CA LEU A 17 1.76 -2.34 5.30
C LEU A 17 2.58 -3.57 4.96
N THR A 18 1.94 -4.74 4.91
CA THR A 18 2.57 -5.99 4.49
C THR A 18 2.03 -6.36 3.13
N LEU A 19 2.89 -6.38 2.11
CA LEU A 19 2.52 -6.77 0.75
C LEU A 19 3.07 -8.16 0.44
N VAL A 20 2.21 -9.03 -0.06
CA VAL A 20 2.51 -10.42 -0.41
C VAL A 20 1.92 -10.77 -1.77
N GLU A 21 2.34 -11.90 -2.32
CA GLU A 21 1.82 -12.42 -3.60
C GLU A 21 1.82 -11.41 -4.76
N GLY A 22 2.70 -10.41 -4.73
CA GLY A 22 2.88 -9.49 -5.84
C GLY A 22 3.21 -10.26 -7.12
N ASP A 23 2.59 -9.92 -8.24
CA ASP A 23 2.87 -10.52 -9.54
C ASP A 23 3.25 -9.43 -10.54
N ASP A 24 4.55 -9.36 -10.87
CA ASP A 24 5.09 -8.36 -11.80
C ASP A 24 4.50 -8.48 -13.22
N ARG A 25 3.86 -9.62 -13.57
CA ARG A 25 3.22 -9.80 -14.89
C ARG A 25 1.87 -9.12 -14.99
N SER A 26 1.06 -9.22 -13.95
CA SER A 26 -0.27 -8.60 -13.90
C SER A 26 -0.27 -7.24 -13.20
N GLY A 27 0.78 -6.92 -12.43
CA GLY A 27 0.83 -5.76 -11.57
C GLY A 27 -0.13 -5.88 -10.39
N SER A 28 -0.44 -7.10 -9.92
CA SER A 28 -1.38 -7.32 -8.81
C SER A 28 -0.67 -7.77 -7.53
N PHE A 29 -1.29 -7.58 -6.37
CA PHE A 29 -0.81 -8.10 -5.08
C PHE A 29 -1.96 -8.30 -4.09
N THR A 30 -1.68 -9.02 -3.01
CA THR A 30 -2.51 -9.12 -1.80
C THR A 30 -1.70 -8.62 -0.59
N GLY A 31 -2.34 -8.45 0.56
CA GLY A 31 -1.61 -7.94 1.71
C GLY A 31 -2.43 -7.67 2.96
N THR A 32 -1.85 -6.88 3.84
CA THR A 32 -2.48 -6.44 5.08
C THR A 32 -2.02 -5.02 5.41
N LEU A 33 -2.96 -4.12 5.63
CA LEU A 33 -2.71 -2.83 6.26
C LEU A 33 -3.00 -2.98 7.75
N SER A 34 -2.04 -2.71 8.62
CA SER A 34 -2.27 -2.62 10.05
C SER A 34 -2.29 -1.17 10.50
N LEU A 35 -3.38 -0.75 11.13
CA LEU A 35 -3.53 0.57 11.73
C LEU A 35 -3.61 0.38 13.25
N SER A 36 -2.68 0.98 13.99
CA SER A 36 -2.63 0.89 15.46
C SER A 36 -2.72 -0.56 15.98
N GLY A 37 -2.11 -1.52 15.27
CA GLY A 37 -2.09 -2.95 15.63
C GLY A 37 -3.29 -3.78 15.17
N ILE A 38 -4.38 -3.17 14.71
CA ILE A 38 -5.50 -3.88 14.09
C ILE A 38 -5.13 -4.19 12.64
N LYS A 39 -5.44 -5.39 12.15
CA LYS A 39 -5.04 -5.87 10.81
C LYS A 39 -6.23 -5.91 9.87
N TYR A 40 -6.12 -5.19 8.77
CA TYR A 40 -7.12 -5.11 7.72
C TYR A 40 -6.57 -5.76 6.44
N PRO A 41 -7.21 -6.84 5.96
CA PRO A 41 -6.75 -7.53 4.75
C PRO A 41 -6.89 -6.64 3.52
N ILE A 42 -5.94 -6.81 2.60
CA ILE A 42 -6.01 -6.28 1.24
C ILE A 42 -6.24 -7.48 0.34
N GLU A 43 -7.50 -7.67 -0.06
CA GLU A 43 -7.90 -8.79 -0.93
C GLU A 43 -7.35 -8.62 -2.35
N PHE A 44 -7.20 -7.36 -2.79
CA PHE A 44 -6.67 -7.04 -4.10
C PHE A 44 -6.06 -5.62 -4.13
N GLY A 45 -4.85 -5.51 -4.66
CA GLY A 45 -4.19 -4.25 -4.95
C GLY A 45 -3.49 -4.32 -6.31
N ASN A 46 -3.19 -3.15 -6.88
CA ASN A 46 -2.50 -3.01 -8.14
C ASN A 46 -1.27 -2.12 -8.01
N PHE A 47 -0.26 -2.39 -8.81
CA PHE A 47 0.90 -1.53 -8.99
C PHE A 47 1.30 -1.50 -10.46
N HIS A 48 1.78 -0.35 -10.90
CA HIS A 48 2.33 -0.20 -12.23
C HIS A 48 3.69 -0.92 -12.29
N PHE A 49 3.74 -2.08 -12.94
CA PHE A 49 5.02 -2.68 -13.30
C PHE A 49 5.48 -2.14 -14.66
N ARG A 50 6.71 -1.62 -14.72
CA ARG A 50 7.35 -1.21 -15.97
C ARG A 50 8.28 -2.32 -16.44
N HIS A 51 8.10 -2.79 -17.67
CA HIS A 51 9.00 -3.78 -18.27
C HIS A 51 10.36 -3.15 -18.63
N GLY A 52 11.45 -3.92 -18.45
CA GLY A 52 12.81 -3.55 -18.85
C GLY A 52 13.58 -2.68 -17.85
N PHE A 53 14.66 -2.02 -18.28
CA PHE A 53 15.50 -1.13 -17.44
C PHE A 53 14.82 0.21 -17.07
N SER A 54 13.49 0.29 -17.12
CA SER A 54 12.78 1.53 -16.86
C SER A 54 12.86 1.89 -15.38
N THR A 55 13.73 2.83 -15.07
CA THR A 55 13.88 3.44 -13.74
C THR A 55 12.92 4.62 -13.68
N GLY A 56 11.86 4.49 -12.89
CA GLY A 56 10.90 5.57 -12.75
C GLY A 56 9.81 5.28 -11.74
N PRO A 57 8.95 6.28 -11.44
CA PRO A 57 7.96 6.14 -10.39
C PRO A 57 6.98 5.01 -10.65
N VAL A 58 6.69 4.26 -9.59
CA VAL A 58 5.68 3.20 -9.56
C VAL A 58 4.49 3.69 -8.75
N ALA A 59 3.33 3.73 -9.38
CA ALA A 59 2.07 3.95 -8.68
C ALA A 59 1.54 2.63 -8.14
N ILE A 60 0.98 2.65 -6.94
CA ILE A 60 0.39 1.52 -6.22
C ILE A 60 -0.98 1.96 -5.73
N SER A 61 -1.99 1.10 -5.80
CA SER A 61 -3.30 1.38 -5.24
C SER A 61 -3.96 0.13 -4.69
N PHE A 62 -4.77 0.30 -3.65
CA PHE A 62 -5.61 -0.75 -3.09
C PHE A 62 -6.73 -0.14 -2.26
N ASN A 63 -7.72 -0.97 -1.94
CA ASN A 63 -8.76 -0.64 -0.98
C ASN A 63 -8.74 -1.65 0.18
N THR A 64 -9.26 -1.26 1.32
CA THR A 64 -9.48 -2.15 2.45
C THR A 64 -10.78 -1.77 3.18
N LEU A 65 -11.42 -2.76 3.79
CA LEU A 65 -12.63 -2.60 4.61
C LEU A 65 -12.23 -2.72 6.08
N LEU A 66 -12.63 -1.74 6.89
CA LEU A 66 -12.43 -1.76 8.33
C LEU A 66 -13.60 -2.47 9.04
N ASP A 67 -13.36 -2.89 10.28
CA ASP A 67 -14.35 -3.62 11.09
C ASP A 67 -15.61 -2.81 11.39
N ASP A 68 -15.50 -1.47 11.37
CA ASP A 68 -16.61 -0.54 11.57
C ASP A 68 -17.41 -0.26 10.28
N GLY A 69 -17.04 -0.92 9.17
CA GLY A 69 -17.67 -0.75 7.87
C GLY A 69 -17.13 0.41 7.03
N MET A 70 -16.16 1.19 7.53
CA MET A 70 -15.50 2.20 6.71
C MET A 70 -14.65 1.56 5.62
N VAL A 71 -14.74 2.13 4.42
CA VAL A 71 -13.87 1.76 3.30
C VAL A 71 -12.74 2.76 3.21
N GLN A 72 -11.51 2.26 3.12
CA GLN A 72 -10.34 3.08 2.80
C GLN A 72 -9.83 2.78 1.41
N ALA A 73 -9.47 3.83 0.68
CA ALA A 73 -8.79 3.74 -0.61
C ALA A 73 -7.42 4.39 -0.50
N TRP A 74 -6.39 3.73 -1.02
CA TRP A 74 -5.02 4.19 -0.95
C TRP A 74 -4.40 4.31 -2.34
N VAL A 75 -3.66 5.39 -2.55
CA VAL A 75 -2.75 5.57 -3.68
C VAL A 75 -1.36 5.87 -3.13
N MET A 76 -0.35 5.17 -3.63
CA MET A 76 1.03 5.32 -3.18
C MET A 76 1.98 5.43 -4.36
N PHE A 77 3.13 6.05 -4.12
CA PHE A 77 4.17 6.22 -5.11
C PHE A 77 5.51 5.78 -4.53
N SER A 78 6.16 4.85 -5.22
CA SER A 78 7.59 4.59 -5.08
C SER A 78 8.36 5.41 -6.13
N PRO A 79 9.53 5.99 -5.80
CA PRO A 79 10.35 6.68 -6.80
C PRO A 79 10.92 5.73 -7.87
N ASP A 80 11.07 4.45 -7.53
CA ASP A 80 11.69 3.42 -8.37
C ASP A 80 11.14 2.01 -8.08
N GLN A 81 11.64 1.00 -8.79
CA GLN A 81 11.31 -0.42 -8.58
C GLN A 81 12.12 -1.10 -7.45
N ALA A 82 12.86 -0.34 -6.64
CA ALA A 82 13.45 -0.89 -5.42
C ALA A 82 12.45 -0.92 -4.26
N TYR A 83 11.38 -0.11 -4.35
CA TYR A 83 10.32 -0.01 -3.35
C TYR A 83 10.88 0.28 -1.96
N THR A 84 11.91 1.12 -1.86
CA THR A 84 12.52 1.43 -0.55
C THR A 84 11.58 2.28 0.29
N ARG A 85 10.78 3.13 -0.37
CA ARG A 85 9.91 4.11 0.26
C ARG A 85 8.63 4.26 -0.55
N LEU A 86 7.49 4.27 0.12
CA LEU A 86 6.18 4.49 -0.47
C LEU A 86 5.56 5.75 0.14
N ARG A 87 5.33 6.77 -0.68
CA ARG A 87 4.60 7.97 -0.27
C ARG A 87 3.13 7.79 -0.61
N ALA A 88 2.28 7.82 0.40
CA ALA A 88 0.90 7.39 0.32
C ALA A 88 -0.07 8.53 0.62
N LEU A 89 -1.18 8.54 -0.10
CA LEU A 89 -2.38 9.29 0.22
C LEU A 89 -3.52 8.28 0.36
N GLY A 90 -4.15 8.26 1.52
CA GLY A 90 -5.33 7.46 1.82
C GLY A 90 -6.56 8.34 1.95
N SER A 91 -7.71 7.81 1.56
CA SER A 91 -9.01 8.36 1.92
C SER A 91 -9.79 7.35 2.75
N ALA A 92 -10.58 7.83 3.71
CA ALA A 92 -11.52 7.03 4.48
C ALA A 92 -12.91 7.65 4.33
N ALA A 93 -13.88 6.86 3.87
CA ALA A 93 -15.27 7.28 3.76
C ALA A 93 -16.08 6.68 4.93
N ASP A 94 -16.76 7.54 5.68
CA ASP A 94 -17.72 7.09 6.70
C ASP A 94 -19.08 6.70 6.08
N MET A 95 -19.96 6.12 6.90
CA MET A 95 -21.31 5.72 6.46
C MET A 95 -22.20 6.90 6.03
N MET A 96 -21.84 8.14 6.36
CA MET A 96 -22.54 9.37 5.94
C MET A 96 -21.95 9.95 4.66
N GLY A 97 -20.88 9.36 4.11
CA GLY A 97 -20.19 9.81 2.91
C GLY A 97 -19.18 10.92 3.15
N ASN A 98 -18.86 11.26 4.41
CA ASN A 98 -17.77 12.19 4.69
C ASN A 98 -16.43 11.52 4.40
N ILE A 99 -15.50 12.29 3.81
CA ILE A 99 -14.20 11.78 3.39
C ILE A 99 -13.09 12.44 4.23
N GLY A 100 -12.34 11.62 4.96
CA GLY A 100 -11.07 12.01 5.56
C GLY A 100 -9.90 11.71 4.61
N LEU A 101 -8.87 12.55 4.60
CA LEU A 101 -7.63 12.33 3.84
C LEU A 101 -6.44 12.17 4.78
N ASN A 102 -5.60 11.17 4.51
CA ASN A 102 -4.40 10.86 5.30
C ASN A 102 -3.17 10.80 4.40
N GLY A 103 -2.12 11.53 4.72
CA GLY A 103 -0.82 11.43 4.05
C GLY A 103 0.16 10.66 4.92
N LEU A 104 0.72 9.56 4.41
CA LEU A 104 1.71 8.74 5.12
C LEU A 104 2.95 8.48 4.24
N GLU A 105 4.08 8.22 4.89
CA GLU A 105 5.27 7.68 4.23
C GLU A 105 5.65 6.36 4.89
N PHE A 106 5.80 5.30 4.09
CA PHE A 106 6.18 3.98 4.55
C PHE A 106 7.58 3.62 4.07
N ILE A 107 8.39 3.04 4.95
CA ILE A 107 9.76 2.60 4.67
C ILE A 107 9.81 1.07 4.71
N ARG A 108 10.38 0.45 3.68
CA ARG A 108 10.54 -1.02 3.62
C ARG A 108 11.48 -1.50 4.72
N GLN A 109 11.04 -2.52 5.44
CA GLN A 109 11.75 -3.13 6.57
C GLN A 109 12.51 -4.36 6.07
N ASN A 110 13.84 -4.31 6.14
CA ASN A 110 14.80 -5.38 5.81
C ASN A 110 14.69 -5.95 4.37
N ARG A 111 15.81 -5.92 3.65
CA ARG A 111 15.91 -6.36 2.25
C ARG A 111 16.24 -7.84 2.14
#